data_AF-A0A7Y2U9Q0-F1
#
_entry.id   AF-A0A7Y2U9Q0-F1
#
_cell.length_a   1.000
_cell.length_b   1.000
_cell.length_c   1.000
_cell.angle_alpha   90.00
_cell.angle_beta   90.00
_cell.angle_gamma   90.00
#
_symmetry.space_group_name_H-M   'P 1'
#
loop_
_entity.id
_entity.type
_entity.pdbx_description
1 polymer ?
#
loop_
_entity_poly.entity_id
_entity_poly.type
_entity_poly.pdbx_seq_one_letter_code
_entity_poly.pdbx_strand_id
1 'polypeptide(L)'
;MIRRILAFCTLIATLSISASAARIKNIPNPDFTKGEPIPKGATHDWTLGATGARGWIYSHRLETRNARQIRITRVASGSPADGVLKVGDVILGIGDRPFATDARVAFGKALTAAESTEGDGQLKLLHWRGGQTQTVTLKLPVLGDYSTTTPYS
;
A
#
# COMPACT_ATOMS: atom_id res chain seq x y z
N MET A 1 -60.21 12.41 48.90
CA MET A 1 -59.19 13.43 48.59
C MET A 1 -58.13 12.82 47.69
N ILE A 2 -57.92 13.44 46.53
CA ILE A 2 -56.99 13.07 45.45
C ILE A 2 -55.58 13.60 45.75
N ARG A 3 -54.52 12.85 45.41
CA ARG A 3 -53.14 13.32 45.11
C ARG A 3 -52.32 12.17 44.51
N ARG A 4 -52.42 11.94 43.20
CA ARG A 4 -51.48 12.34 42.12
C ARG A 4 -50.12 11.61 42.18
N ILE A 5 -50.02 10.57 41.35
CA ILE A 5 -48.80 9.85 40.94
C ILE A 5 -47.97 10.78 40.05
N LEU A 6 -46.69 10.97 40.38
CA LEU A 6 -45.74 11.69 39.53
C LEU A 6 -44.82 10.65 38.87
N ALA A 7 -45.10 10.33 37.61
CA ALA A 7 -44.24 9.49 36.78
C ALA A 7 -43.13 10.37 36.17
N PHE A 8 -41.88 10.10 36.54
CA PHE A 8 -40.70 10.79 36.00
C PHE A 8 -40.15 9.94 34.84
N CYS A 9 -40.48 10.32 33.61
CA CYS A 9 -40.02 9.65 32.40
C CYS A 9 -38.79 10.39 31.87
N THR A 10 -37.58 9.92 32.23
CA THR A 10 -36.31 10.46 31.71
C THR A 10 -36.04 9.93 30.30
N LEU A 11 -36.24 10.79 29.31
CA LEU A 11 -35.90 10.58 27.90
C LEU A 11 -34.38 10.71 27.72
N ILE A 12 -33.66 9.60 27.58
CA ILE A 12 -32.23 9.60 27.24
C ILE A 12 -32.12 9.74 25.71
N ALA A 13 -31.83 10.96 25.24
CA ALA A 13 -31.52 11.22 23.85
C ALA A 13 -30.11 10.69 23.52
N THR A 14 -30.03 9.58 22.78
CA THR A 14 -28.76 9.07 22.26
C THR A 14 -28.26 9.98 21.14
N LEU A 15 -27.20 10.75 21.42
CA LEU A 15 -26.51 11.58 20.44
C LEU A 15 -25.66 10.67 19.54
N SER A 16 -26.19 10.31 18.37
CA SER A 16 -25.44 9.59 17.34
C SER A 16 -24.38 10.51 16.75
N ILE A 17 -23.15 10.42 17.23
CA ILE A 17 -22.00 11.09 16.63
C ILE A 17 -21.66 10.35 15.33
N SER A 18 -22.20 10.83 14.21
CA SER A 18 -21.72 10.44 12.89
C SER A 18 -20.28 10.93 12.73
N ALA A 19 -19.32 10.02 12.90
CA ALA A 19 -17.91 10.29 12.63
C ALA A 19 -17.70 10.45 11.12
N SER A 20 -17.88 11.67 10.61
CA SER A 20 -17.44 12.02 9.26
C SER A 20 -15.91 12.07 9.25
N ALA A 21 -15.28 11.08 8.60
CA ALA A 21 -13.84 11.05 8.41
C ALA A 21 -13.44 12.25 7.53
N ALA A 22 -12.96 13.32 8.16
CA ALA A 22 -12.48 14.50 7.45
C ALA A 22 -11.33 14.11 6.51
N ARG A 23 -11.52 14.33 5.20
CA ARG A 23 -10.46 14.15 4.20
C ARG A 23 -9.34 15.15 4.45
N ILE A 24 -8.15 14.66 4.78
CA ILE A 24 -6.98 15.50 4.99
C ILE A 24 -6.59 16.16 3.66
N LYS A 25 -6.66 17.50 3.62
CA LYS A 25 -6.42 18.30 2.41
C LYS A 25 -4.97 18.25 1.92
N ASN A 26 -4.01 17.94 2.78
CA ASN A 26 -2.60 17.91 2.43
C ASN A 26 -1.88 16.81 3.24
N ILE A 27 -1.70 15.64 2.63
CA ILE A 27 -0.92 14.55 3.21
C ILE A 27 0.55 14.83 2.85
N PRO A 28 1.49 14.87 3.82
CA PRO A 28 2.92 14.99 3.52
C PRO A 28 3.40 13.74 2.78
N ASN A 29 4.42 13.89 1.93
CA ASN A 29 5.08 12.76 1.27
C ASN A 29 6.24 12.30 2.17
N PRO A 30 6.07 11.21 2.93
CA PRO A 30 7.04 10.82 3.94
C PRO A 30 8.30 10.21 3.34
N ASP A 31 9.42 10.38 4.03
CA ASP A 31 10.64 9.61 3.83
C ASP A 31 10.77 8.51 4.90
N PHE A 32 10.32 7.31 4.56
CA PHE A 32 10.32 6.17 5.47
C PHE A 32 11.74 5.72 5.85
N THR A 33 12.76 6.05 5.05
CA THR A 33 14.15 5.72 5.38
C THR A 33 14.70 6.56 6.53
N LYS A 34 14.04 7.69 6.83
CA LYS A 34 14.31 8.57 7.98
C LYS A 34 13.42 8.26 9.18
N GLY A 35 12.64 7.18 9.12
CA GLY A 35 11.72 6.78 10.19
C GLY A 35 10.42 7.58 10.24
N GLU A 36 10.10 8.36 9.21
CA GLU A 36 8.81 9.07 9.15
C GLU A 36 7.65 8.05 9.06
N PRO A 37 6.56 8.22 9.84
CA PRO A 37 5.44 7.28 9.81
C PRO A 37 4.53 7.52 8.60
N ILE A 38 3.68 6.53 8.29
CA ILE A 38 2.53 6.77 7.40
C ILE A 38 1.66 7.86 8.04
N PRO A 39 1.30 8.94 7.31
CA PRO A 39 0.54 10.05 7.89
C PRO A 39 -0.79 9.59 8.50
N LYS A 40 -1.11 10.12 9.68
CA LYS A 40 -2.35 9.79 10.39
C LYS A 40 -3.56 10.06 9.49
N GLY A 41 -4.47 9.09 9.38
CA GLY A 41 -5.67 9.20 8.53
C GLY A 41 -5.45 8.80 7.06
N ALA A 42 -4.21 8.51 6.64
CA ALA A 42 -3.94 7.94 5.33
C ALA A 42 -4.19 6.42 5.33
N THR A 43 -5.46 6.04 5.27
CA THR A 43 -5.90 4.63 5.37
C THR A 43 -5.82 3.85 4.06
N HIS A 44 -5.53 4.52 2.94
CA HIS A 44 -5.53 3.88 1.64
C HIS A 44 -4.22 3.10 1.42
N ASP A 45 -4.36 1.78 1.40
CA ASP A 45 -3.30 0.80 1.29
C ASP A 45 -3.51 -0.05 0.04
N TRP A 46 -2.43 -0.35 -0.68
CA TRP A 46 -2.50 -0.92 -2.03
C TRP A 46 -2.03 -2.37 -2.05
N THR A 47 -2.71 -3.21 -2.83
CA THR A 47 -2.20 -4.55 -3.15
C THR A 47 -1.02 -4.43 -4.12
N LEU A 48 0.08 -5.14 -3.86
CA LEU A 48 1.27 -5.13 -4.72
C LEU A 48 1.26 -6.32 -5.69
N GLY A 49 0.13 -6.51 -6.38
CA GLY A 49 -0.05 -7.56 -7.39
C GLY A 49 0.23 -8.98 -6.90
N ALA A 50 0.84 -9.81 -7.75
CA ALA A 50 1.13 -11.22 -7.48
C ALA A 50 2.17 -11.46 -6.37
N THR A 51 2.81 -10.40 -5.83
CA THR A 51 3.79 -10.55 -4.74
C THR A 51 3.16 -11.08 -3.45
N GLY A 52 1.85 -10.89 -3.25
CA GLY A 52 1.15 -11.16 -2.00
C GLY A 52 1.51 -10.20 -0.85
N ALA A 53 2.24 -9.12 -1.14
CA ALA A 53 2.45 -8.01 -0.23
C ALA A 53 1.39 -6.91 -0.42
N ARG A 54 1.21 -6.12 0.63
CA ARG A 54 0.50 -4.85 0.58
C ARG A 54 1.44 -3.72 0.96
N GLY A 55 1.22 -2.55 0.38
CA GLY A 55 2.06 -1.40 0.62
C GLY A 55 1.28 -0.10 0.58
N TRP A 56 1.74 0.83 1.42
CA TRP A 56 1.28 2.20 1.39
C TRP A 56 2.11 2.98 0.37
N ILE A 57 1.43 3.70 -0.51
CA ILE A 57 2.02 4.53 -1.55
C ILE A 57 1.46 5.94 -1.36
N TYR A 58 2.34 6.93 -1.32
CA TYR A 58 1.92 8.32 -1.24
C TYR A 58 0.96 8.65 -2.37
N SER A 59 -0.19 9.23 -2.03
CA SER A 59 -1.11 9.78 -3.02
C SER A 59 -1.59 11.15 -2.58
N HIS A 60 -1.61 12.08 -3.53
CA HIS A 60 -2.20 13.39 -3.35
C HIS A 60 -3.43 13.46 -4.27
N ARG A 61 -4.62 13.58 -3.67
CA ARG A 61 -5.90 13.61 -4.41
C ARG A 61 -6.06 12.44 -5.40
N LEU A 62 -5.71 11.22 -4.96
CA LEU A 62 -5.73 9.98 -5.75
C LEU A 62 -4.68 9.88 -6.86
N GLU A 63 -3.74 10.84 -6.95
CA GLU A 63 -2.61 10.78 -7.88
C GLU A 63 -1.33 10.32 -7.14
N THR A 64 -0.61 9.36 -7.73
CA THR A 64 0.61 8.76 -7.17
C THR A 64 1.90 9.34 -7.77
N ARG A 65 1.81 10.36 -8.62
CA ARG A 65 2.93 10.90 -9.43
C ARG A 65 4.17 11.26 -8.61
N ASN A 66 3.97 11.72 -7.38
CA ASN A 66 5.04 12.16 -6.48
C ASN A 66 5.55 11.06 -5.54
N ALA A 67 4.96 9.87 -5.57
CA ALA A 67 5.43 8.74 -4.75
C ALA A 67 6.80 8.27 -5.24
N ARG A 68 7.75 8.14 -4.31
CA ARG A 68 9.11 7.63 -4.54
C ARG A 68 9.46 6.44 -3.64
N GLN A 69 8.55 6.04 -2.78
CA GLN A 69 8.73 4.95 -1.84
C GLN A 69 7.42 4.17 -1.70
N ILE A 70 7.54 2.86 -1.43
CA ILE A 70 6.42 1.99 -1.08
C ILE A 70 6.72 1.39 0.29
N ARG A 71 5.90 1.67 1.29
CA ARG A 71 6.06 1.12 2.64
C ARG A 71 5.31 -0.19 2.76
N ILE A 72 5.98 -1.30 3.04
CA ILE A 72 5.32 -2.60 3.23
C ILE A 72 4.53 -2.59 4.52
N THR A 73 3.23 -2.87 4.40
CA THR A 73 2.24 -2.85 5.48
C THR A 73 1.74 -4.25 5.84
N ARG A 74 1.79 -5.20 4.89
CA ARG A 74 1.42 -6.60 5.11
C ARG A 74 2.17 -7.50 4.14
N VAL A 75 2.44 -8.72 4.56
CA VAL A 75 2.90 -9.83 3.72
C VAL A 75 2.01 -11.03 4.02
N ALA A 76 1.44 -11.66 2.99
CA ALA A 76 0.67 -12.88 3.16
C ALA A 76 1.61 -14.09 3.33
N SER A 77 1.29 -15.01 4.25
CA SER A 77 2.08 -16.23 4.41
C SER A 77 1.96 -17.13 3.17
N GLY A 78 3.06 -17.77 2.79
CA GLY A 78 3.17 -18.61 1.59
C GLY A 78 3.16 -17.84 0.27
N SER A 79 3.14 -16.50 0.31
CA SER A 79 3.22 -15.68 -0.90
C SER A 79 4.66 -15.51 -1.40
N PRO A 80 4.87 -15.06 -2.64
CA PRO A 80 6.21 -14.74 -3.15
C PRO A 80 7.02 -13.76 -2.31
N ALA A 81 6.34 -12.87 -1.56
CA ALA A 81 6.98 -11.93 -0.65
C ALA A 81 7.30 -12.53 0.74
N ASP A 82 6.73 -13.69 1.09
CA ASP A 82 6.95 -14.34 2.39
C ASP A 82 8.43 -14.77 2.54
N GLY A 83 8.98 -14.58 3.73
CA GLY A 83 10.39 -14.80 4.03
C GLY A 83 11.37 -13.76 3.43
N VAL A 84 10.99 -13.02 2.39
CA VAL A 84 11.84 -12.00 1.74
C VAL A 84 11.53 -10.60 2.28
N LEU A 85 10.28 -10.17 2.14
CA LEU A 85 9.80 -8.87 2.65
C LEU A 85 9.20 -9.00 4.05
N LYS A 86 9.21 -7.88 4.78
CA LYS A 86 8.65 -7.75 6.12
C LYS A 86 7.88 -6.44 6.25
N VAL A 87 6.86 -6.45 7.10
CA VAL A 87 6.22 -5.21 7.56
C VAL A 87 7.28 -4.36 8.23
N GLY A 88 7.60 -3.21 7.65
CA GLY A 88 8.84 -2.51 8.03
C GLY A 88 9.59 -1.96 6.82
N ASP A 89 9.56 -2.76 5.77
CA ASP A 89 10.38 -2.53 4.61
C ASP A 89 9.91 -1.35 3.78
N VAL A 90 10.87 -0.73 3.12
CA VAL A 90 10.63 0.33 2.15
C VAL A 90 11.20 -0.11 0.82
N ILE A 91 10.35 -0.17 -0.20
CA ILE A 91 10.80 -0.35 -1.58
C ILE A 91 11.12 1.03 -2.13
N LEU A 92 12.38 1.22 -2.52
CA LEU A 92 12.93 2.47 -3.02
C LEU A 92 13.00 2.49 -4.55
N GLY A 93 12.88 1.33 -5.21
CA GLY A 93 13.03 1.22 -6.65
C GLY A 93 13.03 -0.21 -7.17
N ILE A 94 13.47 -0.37 -8.42
CA ILE A 94 13.50 -1.65 -9.17
C ILE A 94 14.95 -2.00 -9.50
N GLY A 95 15.34 -3.23 -9.21
CA GLY A 95 16.73 -3.69 -9.31
C GLY A 95 17.65 -2.89 -8.39
N ASP A 96 18.58 -2.17 -8.98
CA ASP A 96 19.56 -1.28 -8.34
C ASP A 96 19.21 0.21 -8.50
N ARG A 97 18.11 0.54 -9.19
CA ARG A 97 17.72 1.91 -9.51
C ARG A 97 16.57 2.40 -8.62
N PRO A 98 16.73 3.53 -7.92
CA PRO A 98 15.62 4.19 -7.24
C PRO A 98 14.49 4.55 -8.21
N PHE A 99 13.27 4.67 -7.71
CA PHE A 99 12.15 5.19 -8.49
C PHE A 99 12.45 6.63 -8.94
N ALA A 100 12.68 6.83 -10.23
CA ALA A 100 12.82 8.16 -10.81
C ALA A 100 11.45 8.87 -10.99
N THR A 101 10.39 8.07 -11.15
CA THR A 101 9.03 8.51 -11.45
C THR A 101 8.03 7.93 -10.45
N ASP A 102 6.74 7.93 -10.79
CA ASP A 102 5.68 7.34 -9.99
C ASP A 102 5.99 5.88 -9.61
N ALA A 103 6.18 5.64 -8.31
CA ALA A 103 6.51 4.32 -7.77
C ALA A 103 5.45 3.26 -8.10
N ARG A 104 4.15 3.61 -8.13
CA ARG A 104 3.08 2.66 -8.46
C ARG A 104 3.17 2.21 -9.90
N VAL A 105 3.41 3.14 -10.83
CA VAL A 105 3.54 2.84 -12.26
C VAL A 105 4.82 2.03 -12.53
N ALA A 106 5.94 2.45 -11.97
CA ALA A 106 7.22 1.76 -12.16
C ALA A 106 7.18 0.34 -11.58
N PHE A 107 6.60 0.17 -10.39
CA PHE A 107 6.41 -1.14 -9.77
C PHE A 107 5.49 -2.04 -10.61
N GLY A 108 4.36 -1.52 -11.09
CA GLY A 108 3.44 -2.29 -11.94
C GLY A 108 4.10 -2.76 -13.24
N LYS A 109 4.87 -1.90 -13.91
CA LYS A 109 5.62 -2.28 -15.12
C LYS A 109 6.66 -3.37 -14.83
N ALA A 110 7.38 -3.24 -13.71
CA ALA A 110 8.37 -4.23 -13.29
C ALA A 110 7.72 -5.58 -12.93
N LEU A 111 6.54 -5.54 -12.31
CA LEU A 111 5.75 -6.73 -12.02
C LEU A 111 5.37 -7.46 -13.33
N THR A 112 4.77 -6.76 -14.29
CA THR A 112 4.41 -7.34 -15.60
C THR A 112 5.63 -7.89 -16.33
N ALA A 113 6.77 -7.18 -16.28
CA ALA A 113 8.01 -7.66 -16.88
C ALA A 113 8.52 -8.93 -16.20
N ALA A 114 8.41 -9.03 -14.87
CA ALA A 114 8.81 -10.23 -14.14
C ALA A 114 7.86 -11.42 -14.43
N GLU A 115 6.56 -11.18 -14.62
CA GLU A 115 5.58 -12.22 -14.92
C GLU A 115 5.67 -12.79 -16.35
N SER A 116 6.46 -12.16 -17.23
CA SER A 116 6.68 -12.60 -18.61
C SER A 116 7.60 -13.82 -18.70
N THR A 117 7.64 -14.46 -19.88
CA THR A 117 8.55 -15.59 -20.13
C THR A 117 10.01 -15.17 -19.98
N GLU A 118 10.36 -13.98 -20.50
CA GLU A 118 11.72 -13.42 -20.42
C GLU A 118 12.09 -13.02 -18.99
N GLY A 119 11.14 -12.49 -18.23
CA GLY A 119 11.34 -12.10 -16.84
C GLY A 119 11.59 -13.26 -15.89
N ASP A 120 11.19 -14.48 -16.28
CA ASP A 120 11.35 -15.71 -15.49
C ASP A 120 10.89 -15.53 -14.02
N GLY A 121 9.81 -14.79 -13.79
CA GLY A 121 9.30 -14.53 -12.45
C GLY A 121 10.23 -13.71 -11.55
N GLN A 122 11.30 -13.07 -12.05
CA GLN A 122 12.29 -12.41 -11.21
C GLN A 122 11.98 -10.92 -11.01
N LEU A 123 11.23 -10.59 -9.95
CA LEU A 123 11.01 -9.21 -9.56
C LEU A 123 12.11 -8.74 -8.60
N LYS A 124 13.09 -8.02 -9.13
CA LYS A 124 14.17 -7.41 -8.33
C LYS A 124 13.76 -6.06 -7.79
N LEU A 125 13.86 -5.86 -6.48
CA LEU A 125 13.44 -4.65 -5.78
C LEU A 125 14.60 -4.04 -5.02
N LEU A 126 14.80 -2.73 -5.17
CA LEU A 126 15.70 -1.95 -4.32
C LEU A 126 14.98 -1.75 -2.98
N HIS A 127 15.45 -2.44 -1.95
CA HIS A 127 14.80 -2.60 -0.66
C HIS A 127 15.64 -1.96 0.44
N TRP A 128 14.98 -1.27 1.37
CA TRP A 128 15.58 -0.73 2.58
C TRP A 128 14.96 -1.33 3.84
N ARG A 129 15.83 -1.69 4.80
CA ARG A 129 15.46 -2.15 6.14
C ARG A 129 16.52 -1.72 7.15
N GLY A 130 16.12 -1.00 8.19
CA GLY A 130 16.99 -0.73 9.35
C GLY A 130 18.29 0.00 9.01
N GLY A 131 18.25 0.95 8.06
CA GLY A 131 19.42 1.71 7.63
C GLY A 131 20.22 1.09 6.50
N GLN A 132 19.91 -0.14 6.09
CA GLN A 132 20.60 -0.82 5.00
C GLN A 132 19.73 -0.86 3.74
N THR A 133 20.35 -0.56 2.60
CA THR A 133 19.74 -0.70 1.28
C THR A 133 20.39 -1.87 0.55
N GLN A 134 19.58 -2.78 0.03
CA GLN A 134 20.02 -3.92 -0.75
C GLN A 134 19.00 -4.27 -1.83
N THR A 135 19.41 -4.99 -2.87
CA THR A 135 18.47 -5.54 -3.84
C THR A 135 18.00 -6.91 -3.37
N VAL A 136 16.69 -7.12 -3.30
CA VAL A 136 16.07 -8.42 -3.05
C VAL A 136 15.33 -8.89 -4.30
N THR A 137 15.21 -10.21 -4.48
CA THR A 137 14.48 -10.79 -5.63
C THR A 137 13.29 -11.57 -5.12
N LEU A 138 12.09 -11.27 -5.62
CA LEU A 138 10.89 -12.08 -5.41
C LEU A 138 10.73 -13.02 -6.61
N LYS A 139 10.46 -14.30 -6.35
CA LYS A 139 10.13 -15.28 -7.40
C LYS A 139 8.62 -15.35 -7.56
N LEU A 140 8.13 -14.80 -8.66
CA LEU A 140 6.73 -14.75 -9.03
C LEU A 140 6.33 -15.93 -9.93
N PRO A 141 5.05 -16.29 -9.98
CA PRO A 141 4.52 -17.14 -11.04
C PRO A 141 4.74 -16.47 -12.40
N VAL A 142 5.17 -17.25 -13.39
CA VAL A 142 5.22 -16.81 -14.79
C VAL A 142 3.82 -17.00 -15.37
N LEU A 143 3.22 -15.92 -15.88
CA LEU A 143 1.89 -15.93 -16.46
C LEU A 143 1.92 -16.07 -18.01
N GLY A 144 3.11 -15.97 -18.60
CA GLY A 144 3.30 -15.94 -20.05
C GLY A 144 3.23 -14.52 -20.59
N ASP A 145 3.40 -14.37 -21.90
CA ASP A 145 3.47 -13.07 -22.55
C ASP A 145 2.06 -12.59 -22.96
N TYR A 146 1.73 -11.35 -22.58
CA TYR A 146 0.50 -10.70 -23.05
C TYR A 146 0.57 -10.44 -24.56
N SER A 147 -0.52 -10.71 -25.28
CA SER A 147 -0.63 -10.37 -26.70
C SER A 147 -0.58 -8.85 -26.91
N THR A 148 -0.07 -8.41 -28.05
CA THR A 148 -0.09 -7.00 -28.46
C THR A 148 -1.52 -6.43 -28.60
N THR A 149 -2.52 -7.30 -28.69
CA THR A 149 -3.95 -6.96 -28.82
C THR A 149 -4.76 -7.15 -27.53
N THR A 150 -4.14 -7.55 -26.41
CA THR A 150 -4.83 -7.65 -25.11
C THR A 150 -5.37 -6.26 -24.69
N PRO A 151 -6.65 -6.14 -24.27
CA PRO A 151 -7.57 -7.19 -23.78
C PRO A 151 -8.61 -7.69 -24.78
N TYR A 152 -8.55 -7.30 -26.05
CA TYR A 152 -9.62 -7.59 -27.04
C TYR A 152 -9.49 -8.95 -27.75
N SER A 153 -8.45 -9.74 -27.41
CA SER A 153 -8.05 -10.95 -28.16
C SER A 153 -8.71 -12.21 -27.65
#